data_AF-A0A2P2K0L2-F1
#
_entry.id   AF-A0A2P2K0L2-F1
#
_cell.length_a   1.000
_cell.length_b   1.000
_cell.length_c   1.000
_cell.angle_alpha   90.00
_cell.angle_beta   90.00
_cell.angle_gamma   90.00
#
_symmetry.space_group_name_H-M   'P 1'
#
loop_
_entity.id
_entity.type
_entity.pdbx_description
1 polymer ?
#
loop_
_entity_poly.entity_id
_entity_poly.type
_entity_poly.pdbx_seq_one_letter_code
_entity_poly.pdbx_strand_id
1 'polypeptide(L)'
;MIKSNAQRARNNNWRAKICRGKIGDTGYAPILLTVILVCIFLFINSVIAAPDFPKVTAVVGLWAWTALSLAFLSLIMFYRCCSKDPGYIKRLGDLGKDTDTEDPLLNIDLNNSSVWTGNWSQLCSTCKIIRPVRSKHCPSCNRCVEQLDHHCPWISNCVGKRNKRDFFIFLCLGTLTSSIAATVAVQRIWAAVGILHVKEEWIHFLVTQHPGVITFFALDILVFIAATVLTMTQASQIARNITTNELANHIRYGYLRGPDGQFHNPYNHGCRKNCTDFLIRGYTDDAEIAWTPLQRIAS
;
A
#
# COMPACT_ATOMS: atom_id res chain seq x y z
N MET A 1 -18.50 -34.15 -18.18
CA MET A 1 -18.33 -32.80 -17.57
C MET A 1 -16.84 -32.54 -17.35
N ILE A 2 -16.16 -31.96 -18.34
CA ILE A 2 -14.71 -31.69 -18.30
C ILE A 2 -14.54 -30.22 -17.93
N LYS A 3 -14.09 -29.93 -16.69
CA LYS A 3 -13.69 -28.56 -16.32
C LYS A 3 -12.33 -28.26 -16.95
N SER A 4 -12.22 -27.11 -17.63
CA SER A 4 -11.01 -26.73 -18.36
C SER A 4 -9.80 -26.54 -17.43
N ASN A 5 -8.60 -26.83 -17.95
CA ASN A 5 -7.32 -26.74 -17.25
C ASN A 5 -7.04 -25.35 -16.62
N ALA A 6 -7.72 -24.30 -17.07
CA ALA A 6 -7.64 -22.95 -16.51
C ALA A 6 -8.21 -22.86 -15.08
N GLN A 7 -9.24 -23.63 -14.75
CA GLN A 7 -9.82 -23.64 -13.39
C GLN A 7 -8.94 -24.41 -12.39
N ARG A 8 -8.22 -25.44 -12.87
CA ARG A 8 -7.28 -26.24 -12.06
C ARG A 8 -6.01 -25.46 -11.72
N ALA A 9 -5.51 -24.63 -12.64
CA ALA A 9 -4.37 -23.73 -12.40
C ALA A 9 -4.71 -22.61 -11.40
N ARG A 10 -5.93 -22.07 -11.43
CA ARG A 10 -6.37 -21.01 -10.51
C ARG A 10 -6.56 -21.53 -9.07
N ASN A 11 -7.04 -22.77 -8.92
CA ASN A 11 -7.24 -23.40 -7.61
C ASN A 11 -5.92 -23.84 -6.95
N ASN A 12 -4.93 -24.26 -7.75
CA ASN A 12 -3.60 -24.62 -7.26
C ASN A 12 -2.81 -23.41 -6.71
N ASN A 13 -3.07 -22.21 -7.22
CA ASN A 13 -2.36 -21.00 -6.78
C ASN A 13 -2.79 -20.54 -5.37
N TRP A 14 -4.05 -20.79 -4.99
CA TRP A 14 -4.55 -20.47 -3.66
C TRP A 14 -4.06 -21.48 -2.61
N ARG A 15 -4.10 -22.80 -2.93
CA ARG A 15 -3.59 -23.85 -2.05
C ARG A 15 -2.06 -23.82 -1.89
N ALA A 16 -1.32 -23.47 -2.94
CA ALA A 16 0.15 -23.35 -2.87
C ALA A 16 0.61 -22.15 -2.01
N LYS A 17 -0.18 -21.08 -1.90
CA LYS A 17 0.06 -19.98 -0.95
C LYS A 17 -0.13 -20.39 0.52
N ILE A 18 -0.96 -21.40 0.79
CA ILE A 18 -1.24 -21.89 2.15
C ILE A 18 -0.21 -22.97 2.59
N CYS A 19 0.25 -23.83 1.68
CA CYS A 19 1.02 -25.02 2.05
C CYS A 19 2.56 -24.88 2.02
N ARG A 20 3.13 -23.70 1.69
CA ARG A 20 4.58 -23.45 1.86
C ARG A 20 4.83 -22.54 3.05
N GLY A 21 4.70 -23.11 4.24
CA GLY A 21 5.12 -22.50 5.50
C GLY A 21 6.63 -22.33 5.53
N LYS A 22 7.12 -21.15 5.13
CA LYS A 22 8.17 -20.48 5.89
C LYS A 22 7.46 -19.60 6.90
N ILE A 23 7.69 -19.84 8.18
CA ILE A 23 7.04 -19.16 9.32
C ILE A 23 7.35 -17.63 9.35
N GLY A 24 8.16 -17.11 8.42
CA GLY A 24 8.40 -15.67 8.21
C GLY A 24 7.63 -15.00 7.06
N ASP A 25 6.81 -15.72 6.28
CA ASP A 25 6.18 -15.21 5.03
C ASP A 25 4.64 -15.09 5.10
N THR A 26 4.01 -15.19 6.28
CA THR A 26 2.58 -14.89 6.43
C THR A 26 2.36 -13.39 6.42
N GLY A 27 1.89 -12.87 5.29
CA GLY A 27 1.50 -11.46 5.20
C GLY A 27 0.37 -11.12 6.18
N TYR A 28 0.43 -9.91 6.75
CA TYR A 28 -0.46 -9.42 7.81
C TYR A 28 -1.79 -8.83 7.30
N ALA A 29 -2.13 -9.04 6.02
CA ALA A 29 -3.40 -8.57 5.46
C ALA A 29 -4.64 -9.13 6.16
N PRO A 30 -4.71 -10.42 6.53
CA PRO A 30 -5.85 -10.93 7.28
C PRO A 30 -5.99 -10.24 8.65
N ILE A 31 -4.88 -9.94 9.33
CA ILE A 31 -4.90 -9.25 10.63
C ILE A 31 -5.47 -7.84 10.47
N LEU A 32 -4.97 -7.07 9.50
CA LEU A 32 -5.49 -5.72 9.25
C LEU A 32 -6.97 -5.75 8.85
N LEU A 33 -7.38 -6.70 8.01
CA LEU A 33 -8.78 -6.87 7.63
C LEU A 33 -9.66 -7.15 8.86
N THR A 34 -9.23 -8.06 9.73
CA THR A 34 -9.93 -8.37 10.98
C THR A 34 -10.05 -7.13 11.86
N VAL A 35 -8.97 -6.36 12.04
CA VAL A 35 -9.01 -5.12 12.82
C VAL A 35 -10.02 -4.12 12.24
N ILE A 36 -10.03 -3.91 10.92
CA ILE A 36 -10.98 -3.00 10.27
C ILE A 36 -12.43 -3.47 10.50
N LEU A 37 -12.71 -4.77 10.32
CA LEU A 37 -14.05 -5.33 10.52
C LEU A 37 -14.49 -5.24 11.98
N VAL A 38 -13.60 -5.48 12.93
CA VAL A 38 -13.86 -5.32 14.37
C VAL A 38 -14.15 -3.86 14.70
N CYS A 39 -13.37 -2.89 14.18
CA CYS A 39 -13.66 -1.47 14.37
C CYS A 39 -15.04 -1.08 13.82
N ILE A 40 -15.40 -1.55 12.62
CA ILE A 40 -16.74 -1.30 12.05
C ILE A 40 -17.83 -1.90 12.94
N PHE A 41 -17.65 -3.15 13.38
CA PHE A 41 -18.61 -3.82 14.26
C PHE A 41 -18.79 -3.08 15.59
N LEU A 42 -17.70 -2.71 16.26
CA LEU A 42 -17.73 -1.97 17.52
C LEU A 42 -18.32 -0.57 17.33
N PHE A 43 -18.01 0.11 16.22
CA PHE A 43 -18.61 1.42 15.93
C PHE A 43 -20.13 1.31 15.79
N ILE A 44 -20.64 0.32 15.05
CA ILE A 44 -22.09 0.13 14.89
C ILE A 44 -22.74 -0.23 16.22
N ASN A 45 -22.24 -1.25 16.92
CA ASN A 45 -22.93 -1.80 18.08
C ASN A 45 -22.69 -1.01 19.36
N SER A 46 -21.48 -0.51 19.56
CA SER A 46 -21.07 0.15 20.80
C SER A 46 -21.15 1.68 20.72
N VAL A 47 -21.15 2.30 19.53
CA VAL A 47 -21.23 3.77 19.41
C VAL A 47 -22.58 4.23 18.88
N ILE A 48 -23.04 3.67 17.75
CA ILE A 48 -24.31 4.07 17.12
C ILE A 48 -25.50 3.47 17.87
N ALA A 49 -25.51 2.15 18.04
CA ALA A 49 -26.62 1.37 18.59
C ALA A 49 -26.52 1.13 20.11
N ALA A 50 -25.63 1.84 20.82
CA ALA A 50 -25.53 1.73 22.27
C ALA A 50 -26.88 2.03 22.96
N PRO A 51 -27.42 1.10 23.77
CA PRO A 51 -28.78 1.20 24.29
C PRO A 51 -28.96 2.33 25.31
N ASP A 52 -27.95 2.56 26.15
CA ASP A 52 -27.99 3.60 27.19
C ASP A 52 -27.60 4.99 26.67
N PHE A 53 -27.23 5.08 25.39
CA PHE A 53 -26.90 6.37 24.78
C PHE A 53 -28.17 7.07 24.28
N PRO A 54 -28.20 8.42 24.29
CA PRO A 54 -29.31 9.18 23.75
C PRO A 54 -29.63 8.79 22.30
N LYS A 55 -30.88 9.01 21.86
CA LYS A 55 -31.27 8.77 20.46
C LYS A 55 -30.35 9.53 19.50
N VAL A 56 -29.95 8.87 18.42
CA VAL A 56 -29.09 9.45 17.39
C VAL A 56 -29.84 10.61 16.71
N THR A 57 -29.27 11.81 16.75
CA THR A 57 -29.81 12.96 16.00
C THR A 57 -29.52 12.82 14.51
N ALA A 58 -30.27 13.52 13.66
CA ALA A 58 -30.06 13.48 12.20
C ALA A 58 -28.62 13.83 11.79
N VAL A 59 -28.01 14.83 12.45
CA VAL A 59 -26.62 15.26 12.19
C VAL A 59 -25.63 14.16 12.56
N VAL A 60 -25.77 13.55 13.73
CA VAL A 60 -24.89 12.44 14.15
C VAL A 60 -25.07 11.23 13.24
N GLY A 61 -26.31 10.94 12.85
CA GLY A 61 -26.63 9.87 11.91
C GLY A 61 -25.97 10.08 10.55
N LEU A 62 -25.99 11.30 10.01
CA LEU A 62 -25.33 11.64 8.74
C LEU A 62 -23.81 11.39 8.80
N TRP A 63 -23.14 11.86 9.85
CA TRP A 63 -21.70 11.64 10.02
C TRP A 63 -21.37 10.16 10.25
N ALA A 64 -22.19 9.43 11.00
CA ALA A 64 -22.04 7.99 11.19
C ALA A 64 -22.15 7.22 9.85
N TRP A 65 -23.15 7.54 9.03
CA TRP A 65 -23.30 6.96 7.69
C TRP A 65 -22.16 7.33 6.76
N THR A 66 -21.63 8.55 6.87
CA THR A 66 -20.46 8.99 6.12
C THR A 66 -19.23 8.16 6.51
N ALA A 67 -18.98 7.95 7.81
CA ALA A 67 -17.90 7.09 8.29
C ALA A 67 -18.05 5.65 7.78
N LEU A 68 -19.25 5.06 7.84
CA LEU A 68 -19.50 3.70 7.33
C LEU A 68 -19.31 3.59 5.82
N SER A 69 -19.73 4.60 5.05
CA SER A 69 -19.55 4.65 3.60
C SER A 69 -18.07 4.73 3.22
N LEU A 70 -17.30 5.56 3.93
CA LEU A 70 -15.86 5.66 3.74
C LEU A 70 -15.13 4.38 4.17
N ALA A 71 -15.59 3.73 5.25
CA ALA A 71 -15.05 2.44 5.68
C ALA A 71 -15.26 1.35 4.60
N PHE A 72 -16.45 1.31 4.00
CA PHE A 72 -16.74 0.40 2.88
C PHE A 72 -15.86 0.68 1.66
N LEU A 73 -15.69 1.94 1.28
CA LEU A 73 -14.79 2.31 0.19
C LEU A 73 -13.32 1.98 0.51
N SER A 74 -12.91 2.17 1.77
CA SER A 74 -11.58 1.80 2.26
C SER A 74 -11.35 0.28 2.16
N LEU A 75 -12.34 -0.56 2.48
CA LEU A 75 -12.28 -2.01 2.29
C LEU A 75 -12.12 -2.41 0.81
N ILE A 76 -12.82 -1.72 -0.10
CA ILE A 76 -12.64 -1.93 -1.55
C ILE A 76 -11.20 -1.60 -1.95
N MET A 77 -10.65 -0.47 -1.49
CA MET A 77 -9.28 -0.07 -1.81
C MET A 77 -8.25 -0.99 -1.17
N PHE A 78 -8.49 -1.47 0.05
CA PHE A 78 -7.67 -2.49 0.72
C PHE A 78 -7.60 -3.77 -0.14
N TYR A 79 -8.75 -4.27 -0.60
CA TYR A 79 -8.80 -5.45 -1.49
C TYR A 79 -8.03 -5.22 -2.79
N ARG A 80 -8.17 -4.03 -3.39
CA ARG A 80 -7.40 -3.65 -4.59
C ARG A 80 -5.91 -3.63 -4.31
N CYS A 81 -5.46 -3.07 -3.20
CA CYS A 81 -4.05 -3.07 -2.80
C CYS A 81 -3.49 -4.49 -2.65
N CYS A 82 -4.25 -5.38 -2.02
CA CYS A 82 -3.86 -6.77 -1.81
C CYS A 82 -3.77 -7.58 -3.12
N SER A 83 -4.64 -7.28 -4.08
CA SER A 83 -4.84 -8.14 -5.26
C SER A 83 -4.23 -7.61 -6.55
N LYS A 84 -4.02 -6.30 -6.67
CA LYS A 84 -3.53 -5.67 -7.89
C LYS A 84 -2.05 -5.95 -8.10
N ASP A 85 -1.68 -6.25 -9.34
CA ASP A 85 -0.29 -6.36 -9.75
C ASP A 85 0.42 -5.00 -9.51
N PRO A 86 1.48 -4.95 -8.68
CA PRO A 86 2.22 -3.73 -8.39
C PRO A 86 3.07 -3.21 -9.56
N GLY A 87 3.24 -4.03 -10.61
CA GLY A 87 4.15 -3.77 -11.72
C GLY A 87 5.24 -4.84 -11.81
N TYR A 88 4.89 -6.12 -11.69
CA TYR A 88 5.86 -7.20 -11.83
C TYR A 88 6.46 -7.22 -13.24
N ILE A 89 7.78 -7.32 -13.30
CA ILE A 89 8.53 -7.39 -14.55
C ILE A 89 8.62 -8.86 -14.97
N LYS A 90 8.24 -9.15 -16.22
CA LYS A 90 8.29 -10.50 -16.79
C LYS A 90 9.74 -11.00 -16.82
N ARG A 91 9.94 -12.28 -16.47
CA ARG A 91 11.25 -12.93 -16.58
C ARG A 91 11.49 -13.31 -18.04
N LEU A 92 12.75 -13.33 -18.46
CA LEU A 92 13.11 -13.75 -19.83
C LEU A 92 12.62 -15.18 -20.13
N GLY A 93 12.70 -16.09 -19.15
CA GLY A 93 12.16 -17.45 -19.26
C GLY A 93 10.63 -17.56 -19.30
N ASP A 94 9.88 -16.51 -18.95
CA ASP A 94 8.42 -16.46 -19.10
C ASP A 94 8.01 -15.95 -20.51
N LEU A 95 8.92 -15.27 -21.22
CA LEU A 95 8.75 -14.89 -22.63
C LEU A 95 9.03 -16.08 -23.57
N GLY A 96 9.98 -16.94 -23.22
CA GLY A 96 10.35 -18.12 -24.00
C GLY A 96 9.44 -19.34 -23.83
N LYS A 97 8.27 -19.21 -23.19
CA LYS A 97 7.32 -20.33 -23.03
C LYS A 97 6.28 -20.43 -24.15
N ASP A 98 6.34 -19.52 -25.12
CA ASP A 98 5.59 -19.57 -26.39
C ASP A 98 6.46 -20.03 -27.57
N THR A 99 7.73 -20.34 -27.36
CA THR A 99 8.63 -20.83 -28.41
C THR A 99 9.41 -22.03 -27.88
N ASP A 100 9.06 -23.22 -28.37
CA ASP A 100 9.88 -24.41 -28.19
C ASP A 100 11.30 -24.15 -28.70
N THR A 101 12.26 -24.75 -28.00
CA THR A 101 13.70 -24.83 -28.28
C THR A 101 14.56 -23.57 -28.00
N GLU A 102 15.62 -23.85 -27.24
CA GLU A 102 16.87 -23.09 -27.06
C GLU A 102 16.97 -22.15 -25.85
N ASP A 103 18.16 -22.21 -25.24
CA ASP A 103 18.54 -21.52 -24.01
C ASP A 103 18.33 -20.00 -24.16
N PRO A 104 17.53 -19.34 -23.29
CA PRO A 104 17.24 -17.90 -23.42
C PRO A 104 18.48 -17.00 -23.32
N LEU A 105 19.62 -17.54 -22.87
CA LEU A 105 20.90 -16.84 -22.84
C LEU A 105 21.60 -16.79 -24.22
N LEU A 106 21.23 -17.66 -25.16
CA LEU A 106 21.80 -17.72 -26.51
C LEU A 106 21.05 -16.84 -27.52
N ASN A 107 19.79 -16.49 -27.24
CA ASN A 107 18.93 -15.65 -28.10
C ASN A 107 18.81 -14.20 -27.62
N ILE A 108 19.78 -13.73 -26.82
CA ILE A 108 19.96 -12.29 -26.65
C ILE A 108 20.42 -11.76 -28.01
N ASP A 109 19.54 -11.04 -28.70
CA ASP A 109 19.88 -10.34 -29.93
C ASP A 109 20.95 -9.27 -29.60
N LEU A 110 22.22 -9.66 -29.81
CA LEU A 110 23.40 -8.85 -29.51
C LEU A 110 23.42 -7.53 -30.32
N ASN A 111 22.58 -7.42 -31.37
CA ASN A 111 22.44 -6.23 -32.20
C ASN A 111 21.41 -5.22 -31.68
N ASN A 112 20.59 -5.56 -30.68
CA ASN A 112 19.68 -4.59 -30.07
C ASN A 112 20.43 -3.80 -28.99
N SER A 113 20.87 -2.59 -29.37
CA SER A 113 21.75 -1.73 -28.58
C SER A 113 21.29 -1.48 -27.15
N SER A 114 20.00 -1.58 -26.84
CA SER A 114 19.43 -1.40 -25.50
C SER A 114 19.82 -2.48 -24.48
N VAL A 115 20.22 -3.68 -24.93
CA VAL A 115 20.61 -4.79 -24.03
C VAL A 115 22.11 -4.73 -23.68
N TRP A 116 22.97 -4.36 -24.65
CA TRP A 116 24.42 -4.19 -24.43
C TRP A 116 24.80 -2.83 -23.82
N THR A 117 24.01 -1.78 -24.04
CA THR A 117 24.16 -0.51 -23.32
C THR A 117 23.59 -0.57 -21.89
N GLY A 118 22.97 -1.69 -21.52
CA GLY A 118 22.40 -1.91 -20.19
C GLY A 118 23.47 -1.91 -19.11
N ASN A 119 23.31 -1.04 -18.11
CA ASN A 119 24.17 -1.02 -16.94
C ASN A 119 24.07 -2.37 -16.19
N TRP A 120 25.09 -3.24 -16.32
CA TRP A 120 25.16 -4.55 -15.68
C TRP A 120 24.96 -4.51 -14.15
N SER A 121 25.17 -3.36 -13.50
CA SER A 121 24.82 -3.16 -12.08
C SER A 121 23.32 -3.31 -11.78
N GLN A 122 22.45 -3.18 -12.80
CA GLN A 122 21.01 -3.39 -12.68
C GLN A 122 20.58 -4.85 -12.89
N LEU A 123 21.51 -5.77 -13.19
CA LEU A 123 21.20 -7.19 -13.31
C LEU A 123 20.60 -7.72 -12.00
N CYS A 124 19.48 -8.44 -12.13
CA CYS A 124 18.93 -9.25 -11.05
C CYS A 124 19.26 -10.71 -11.31
N SER A 125 20.17 -11.29 -10.53
CA SER A 125 20.56 -12.69 -10.65
C SER A 125 19.40 -13.67 -10.43
N THR A 126 18.50 -13.35 -9.48
CA THR A 126 17.33 -14.20 -9.18
C THR A 126 16.31 -14.26 -10.32
N CYS A 127 15.99 -13.11 -10.92
CA CYS A 127 15.00 -13.03 -12.00
C CYS A 127 15.61 -13.21 -13.40
N LYS A 128 16.94 -13.15 -13.52
CA LYS A 128 17.70 -13.16 -14.78
C LYS A 128 17.22 -12.08 -15.76
N ILE A 129 17.11 -10.84 -15.28
CA ILE A 129 16.73 -9.67 -16.09
C ILE A 129 17.62 -8.47 -15.76
N ILE A 130 17.84 -7.59 -16.74
CA ILE A 130 18.34 -6.23 -16.48
C ILE A 130 17.14 -5.40 -16.01
N ARG A 131 17.20 -4.90 -14.77
CA ARG A 131 16.10 -4.13 -14.20
C ARG A 131 16.05 -2.74 -14.87
N PRO A 132 14.87 -2.26 -15.30
CA PRO A 132 14.67 -0.85 -15.61
C PRO A 132 15.03 0.01 -14.39
N VAL A 133 15.40 1.27 -14.63
CA VAL A 133 15.74 2.19 -13.54
C VAL A 133 14.57 2.31 -12.55
N ARG A 134 14.90 2.55 -11.27
CA ARG A 134 13.96 2.56 -10.14
C ARG A 134 13.27 1.22 -9.85
N SER A 135 13.47 0.18 -10.65
CA SER A 135 12.94 -1.17 -10.40
C SER A 135 13.83 -1.95 -9.43
N LYS A 136 13.25 -2.82 -8.62
CA LYS A 136 13.98 -3.60 -7.59
C LYS A 136 13.41 -5.00 -7.43
N HIS A 137 14.23 -5.94 -6.95
CA HIS A 137 13.78 -7.28 -6.59
C HIS A 137 13.19 -7.26 -5.19
N CYS A 138 11.97 -7.75 -5.02
CA CYS A 138 11.39 -7.99 -3.70
C CYS A 138 11.61 -9.46 -3.33
N PRO A 139 12.39 -9.77 -2.27
CA PRO A 139 12.61 -11.14 -1.83
C PRO A 139 11.32 -11.86 -1.41
N SER A 140 10.43 -11.17 -0.70
CA SER A 140 9.15 -11.71 -0.22
C SER A 140 8.21 -12.10 -1.36
N CYS A 141 8.14 -11.28 -2.43
CA CYS A 141 7.38 -11.61 -3.63
C CYS A 141 8.16 -12.48 -4.62
N ASN A 142 9.47 -12.66 -4.42
CA ASN A 142 10.41 -13.31 -5.33
C ASN A 142 10.29 -12.84 -6.80
N ARG A 143 10.08 -11.53 -7.00
CA ARG A 143 9.88 -10.92 -8.32
C ARG A 143 10.46 -9.52 -8.35
N CYS A 144 10.86 -9.08 -9.54
CA CYS A 144 11.20 -7.68 -9.77
C CYS A 144 9.93 -6.85 -9.96
N VAL A 145 9.90 -5.67 -9.35
CA VAL A 145 8.77 -4.73 -9.38
C VAL A 145 9.26 -3.40 -9.95
N GLU A 146 8.51 -2.88 -10.90
CA GLU A 146 8.73 -1.57 -11.53
C GLU A 146 8.44 -0.42 -10.54
N GLN A 147 9.35 0.55 -10.47
CA GLN A 147 9.34 1.66 -9.50
C GLN A 147 8.92 1.18 -8.10
N LEU A 148 9.67 0.20 -7.55
CA LEU A 148 9.33 -0.39 -6.26
C LEU A 148 9.34 0.69 -5.16
N ASP A 149 8.23 0.81 -4.43
CA ASP A 149 8.16 1.63 -3.24
C ASP A 149 8.59 0.83 -2.01
N HIS A 150 7.85 -0.22 -1.68
CA HIS A 150 8.19 -1.16 -0.61
C HIS A 150 7.38 -2.45 -0.74
N HIS A 151 7.77 -3.47 0.03
CA HIS A 151 6.88 -4.60 0.32
C HIS A 151 6.11 -4.26 1.59
N CYS A 152 4.77 -4.32 1.52
CA CYS A 152 3.92 -3.98 2.66
C CYS A 152 3.29 -5.25 3.22
N PRO A 153 3.72 -5.71 4.41
CA PRO A 153 3.13 -6.90 5.05
C PRO A 153 1.63 -6.75 5.29
N TRP A 154 1.17 -5.54 5.64
CA TRP A 154 -0.23 -5.23 5.98
C TRP A 154 -1.21 -5.35 4.82
N ILE A 155 -0.74 -5.31 3.57
CA ILE A 155 -1.55 -5.66 2.38
C ILE A 155 -1.07 -6.96 1.72
N SER A 156 -0.04 -7.59 2.31
CA SER A 156 0.57 -8.84 1.81
C SER A 156 0.95 -8.78 0.33
N ASN A 157 1.41 -7.60 -0.10
CA ASN A 157 1.73 -7.29 -1.49
C ASN A 157 2.79 -6.18 -1.55
N CYS A 158 3.46 -6.06 -2.70
CA CYS A 158 4.29 -4.89 -2.97
C CYS A 158 3.44 -3.66 -3.27
N VAL A 159 3.97 -2.49 -2.94
CA VAL A 159 3.54 -1.20 -3.46
C VAL A 159 4.56 -0.78 -4.51
N GLY A 160 4.11 -0.55 -5.74
CA GLY A 160 4.94 -0.19 -6.89
C GLY A 160 4.16 0.67 -7.89
N LYS A 161 4.72 0.86 -9.08
CA LYS A 161 4.20 1.77 -10.12
C LYS A 161 2.69 1.64 -10.35
N ARG A 162 2.16 0.41 -10.42
CA ARG A 162 0.78 0.15 -10.85
C ARG A 162 -0.27 0.20 -9.74
N ASN A 163 0.12 0.16 -8.47
CA ASN A 163 -0.81 0.16 -7.34
C ASN A 163 -0.51 1.21 -6.25
N LYS A 164 0.54 2.03 -6.38
CA LYS A 164 0.86 3.10 -5.42
C LYS A 164 -0.29 4.10 -5.23
N ARG A 165 -1.03 4.43 -6.29
CA ARG A 165 -2.23 5.28 -6.19
C ARG A 165 -3.35 4.63 -5.38
N ASP A 166 -3.63 3.34 -5.60
CA ASP A 166 -4.66 2.63 -4.82
C ASP A 166 -4.26 2.60 -3.34
N PHE A 167 -2.97 2.37 -3.05
CA PHE A 167 -2.43 2.39 -1.68
C PHE A 167 -2.56 3.76 -1.02
N PHE A 168 -2.25 4.84 -1.72
CA PHE A 168 -2.40 6.19 -1.19
C PHE A 168 -3.86 6.55 -0.90
N ILE A 169 -4.79 6.20 -1.81
CA ILE A 169 -6.22 6.41 -1.60
C ILE A 169 -6.73 5.59 -0.40
N PHE A 170 -6.29 4.33 -0.27
CA PHE A 170 -6.60 3.50 0.88
C PHE A 170 -6.20 4.17 2.21
N LEU A 171 -4.97 4.72 2.28
CA LEU A 171 -4.49 5.42 3.47
C LEU A 171 -5.34 6.67 3.78
N CYS A 172 -5.61 7.52 2.78
CA CYS A 172 -6.45 8.71 2.96
C CYS A 172 -7.86 8.38 3.43
N LEU A 173 -8.50 7.35 2.85
CA LEU A 173 -9.83 6.90 3.26
C LEU A 173 -9.81 6.32 4.68
N GLY A 174 -8.79 5.54 5.03
CA GLY A 174 -8.61 5.00 6.37
C GLY A 174 -8.47 6.11 7.42
N THR A 175 -7.60 7.10 7.17
CA THR A 175 -7.43 8.27 8.05
C THR A 175 -8.72 9.04 8.20
N LEU A 176 -9.43 9.34 7.11
CA LEU A 176 -10.69 10.10 7.18
C LEU A 176 -11.81 9.33 7.90
N THR A 177 -11.92 8.02 7.63
CA THR A 177 -12.89 7.14 8.31
C THR A 177 -12.69 7.16 9.81
N SER A 178 -11.43 6.96 10.24
CA SER A 178 -11.06 6.90 11.65
C SER A 178 -11.30 8.25 12.35
N SER A 179 -10.89 9.37 11.75
CA SER A 179 -11.17 10.72 12.30
C SER A 179 -12.67 10.99 12.52
N ILE A 180 -13.51 10.66 11.52
CA ILE A 180 -14.95 10.90 11.59
C ILE A 180 -15.58 9.96 12.63
N ALA A 181 -15.21 8.68 12.63
CA ALA A 181 -15.73 7.71 13.58
C ALA A 181 -15.37 8.07 15.04
N ALA A 182 -14.13 8.50 15.30
CA ALA A 182 -13.70 9.01 16.59
C ALA A 182 -14.51 10.24 17.03
N THR A 183 -14.72 11.20 16.12
CA THR A 183 -15.48 12.43 16.41
C THR A 183 -16.94 12.10 16.75
N VAL A 184 -17.57 11.21 15.98
CA VAL A 184 -18.91 10.70 16.29
C VAL A 184 -18.93 10.01 17.65
N ALA A 185 -17.96 9.15 17.95
CA ALA A 185 -17.88 8.46 19.24
C ALA A 185 -17.73 9.42 20.43
N VAL A 186 -16.87 10.44 20.31
CA VAL A 186 -16.71 11.48 21.33
C VAL A 186 -18.02 12.25 21.54
N GLN A 187 -18.69 12.64 20.45
CA GLN A 187 -19.97 13.35 20.52
C GLN A 187 -21.07 12.50 21.20
N ARG A 188 -21.12 11.20 20.89
CA ARG A 188 -22.06 10.24 21.49
C ARG A 188 -21.85 10.11 23.00
N ILE A 189 -20.60 9.97 23.44
CA ILE A 189 -20.26 9.92 24.86
C ILE A 189 -20.61 11.22 25.55
N TRP A 190 -20.22 12.36 24.97
CA TRP A 190 -20.48 13.68 25.56
C TRP A 190 -21.99 13.91 25.78
N ALA A 191 -22.81 13.52 24.80
CA ALA A 191 -24.26 13.58 24.92
C ALA A 191 -24.79 12.65 26.04
N ALA A 192 -24.26 11.43 26.15
CA ALA A 192 -24.66 10.48 27.19
C ALA A 192 -24.31 11.01 28.60
N VAL A 193 -23.09 11.50 28.81
CA VAL A 193 -22.65 12.09 30.08
C VAL A 193 -23.49 13.32 30.46
N GLY A 194 -23.82 14.17 29.49
CA GLY A 194 -24.65 15.35 29.71
C GLY A 194 -26.10 15.03 30.11
N ILE A 195 -26.73 14.03 29.46
CA ILE A 195 -28.14 13.69 29.70
C ILE A 195 -28.32 12.81 30.93
N LEU A 196 -27.45 11.82 31.13
CA LEU A 196 -27.54 10.89 32.25
C LEU A 196 -27.03 11.47 33.58
N HIS A 197 -26.52 12.72 33.57
CA HIS A 197 -26.01 13.43 34.76
C HIS A 197 -24.91 12.68 35.54
N VAL A 198 -24.20 11.73 34.92
CA VAL A 198 -23.17 10.88 35.55
C VAL A 198 -21.82 11.60 35.69
N LYS A 199 -21.81 12.91 35.98
CA LYS A 199 -20.63 13.77 35.82
C LYS A 199 -19.41 13.34 36.65
N GLU A 200 -19.62 12.73 37.81
CA GLU A 200 -18.52 12.31 38.69
C GLU A 200 -18.07 10.85 38.47
N GLU A 201 -18.92 10.01 37.89
CA GLU A 201 -18.64 8.56 37.69
C GLU A 201 -18.67 8.11 36.23
N TRP A 202 -18.65 9.03 35.26
CA TRP A 202 -18.80 8.72 33.84
C TRP A 202 -17.73 7.73 33.32
N ILE A 203 -16.52 7.75 33.89
CA ILE A 203 -15.45 6.80 33.52
C ILE A 203 -15.85 5.38 33.97
N HIS A 204 -16.31 5.23 35.21
CA HIS A 204 -16.76 3.94 35.73
C HIS A 204 -17.94 3.42 34.90
N PHE A 205 -18.90 4.28 34.57
CA PHE A 205 -20.00 3.96 33.66
C PHE A 205 -19.52 3.45 32.30
N LEU A 206 -18.61 4.15 31.63
CA LEU A 206 -18.09 3.72 30.32
C LEU A 206 -17.31 2.40 30.41
N VAL A 207 -16.46 2.24 31.41
CA VAL A 207 -15.61 1.04 31.56
C VAL A 207 -16.45 -0.20 31.89
N THR A 208 -17.43 -0.06 32.77
CA THR A 208 -18.24 -1.21 33.24
C THR A 208 -19.40 -1.54 32.32
N GLN A 209 -20.11 -0.52 31.81
CA GLN A 209 -21.33 -0.72 31.01
C GLN A 209 -21.06 -0.68 29.50
N HIS A 210 -19.99 -0.01 29.05
CA HIS A 210 -19.69 0.16 27.63
C HIS A 210 -18.23 -0.15 27.24
N PRO A 211 -17.67 -1.32 27.64
CA PRO A 211 -16.28 -1.67 27.32
C PRO A 211 -16.00 -1.74 25.81
N GLY A 212 -17.03 -1.97 24.99
CA GLY A 212 -16.92 -1.97 23.53
C GLY A 212 -16.52 -0.61 22.95
N VAL A 213 -16.94 0.50 23.57
CA VAL A 213 -16.55 1.86 23.14
C VAL A 213 -15.09 2.15 23.47
N ILE A 214 -14.63 1.71 24.64
CA ILE A 214 -13.23 1.81 25.04
C ILE A 214 -12.35 0.97 24.09
N THR A 215 -12.78 -0.25 23.79
CA THR A 215 -12.10 -1.13 22.82
C THR A 215 -12.06 -0.50 21.43
N PHE A 216 -13.17 0.11 20.99
CA PHE A 216 -13.23 0.84 19.72
C PHE A 216 -12.18 1.95 19.67
N PHE A 217 -12.13 2.84 20.68
CA PHE A 217 -11.15 3.92 20.72
C PHE A 217 -9.71 3.42 20.73
N ALA A 218 -9.43 2.38 21.51
CA ALA A 218 -8.09 1.81 21.59
C ALA A 218 -7.62 1.32 20.21
N LEU A 219 -8.47 0.58 19.48
CA LEU A 219 -8.15 0.11 18.13
C LEU A 219 -8.11 1.25 17.11
N ASP A 220 -9.09 2.16 17.16
CA ASP A 220 -9.22 3.27 16.23
C ASP A 220 -8.03 4.24 16.35
N ILE A 221 -7.57 4.58 17.56
CA ILE A 221 -6.38 5.43 17.76
C ILE A 221 -5.12 4.78 17.16
N LEU A 222 -4.95 3.47 17.33
CA LEU A 222 -3.80 2.76 16.74
C LEU A 222 -3.85 2.80 15.21
N VAL A 223 -5.02 2.55 14.63
CA VAL A 223 -5.24 2.64 13.17
C VAL A 223 -5.04 4.07 12.68
N PHE A 224 -5.57 5.07 13.41
CA PHE A 224 -5.49 6.48 13.08
C PHE A 224 -4.05 6.96 13.01
N ILE A 225 -3.26 6.68 14.04
CA ILE A 225 -1.85 7.09 14.12
C ILE A 225 -1.07 6.44 12.97
N ALA A 226 -1.22 5.12 12.79
CA ALA A 226 -0.51 4.39 11.73
C ALA A 226 -0.89 4.91 10.33
N ALA A 227 -2.19 5.06 10.05
CA ALA A 227 -2.69 5.54 8.77
C ALA A 227 -2.27 6.99 8.49
N THR A 228 -2.27 7.85 9.51
CA THR A 228 -1.88 9.27 9.37
C THR A 228 -0.40 9.40 9.07
N VAL A 229 0.47 8.70 9.82
CA VAL A 229 1.92 8.69 9.56
C VAL A 229 2.23 8.17 8.16
N LEU A 230 1.59 7.07 7.75
CA LEU A 230 1.76 6.52 6.40
C LEU A 230 1.22 7.48 5.32
N THR A 231 0.08 8.13 5.54
CA THR A 231 -0.47 9.13 4.61
C THR A 231 0.49 10.30 4.43
N MET A 232 0.99 10.88 5.52
CA MET A 232 1.91 12.01 5.48
C MET A 232 3.24 11.67 4.80
N THR A 233 3.81 10.49 5.12
CA THR A 233 5.06 10.04 4.51
C THR A 233 4.90 9.79 3.01
N GLN A 234 3.83 9.11 2.59
CA GLN A 234 3.55 8.88 1.17
C GLN A 234 3.24 10.19 0.44
N ALA A 235 2.50 11.12 1.05
CA ALA A 235 2.24 12.44 0.48
C ALA A 235 3.55 13.23 0.24
N SER A 236 4.46 13.24 1.22
CA SER A 236 5.77 13.88 1.09
C SER A 236 6.61 13.25 -0.03
N GLN A 237 6.60 11.92 -0.12
CA GLN A 237 7.30 11.16 -1.15
C GLN A 237 6.74 11.41 -2.55
N ILE A 238 5.41 11.45 -2.70
CA ILE A 238 4.72 11.81 -3.94
C ILE A 238 5.11 13.24 -4.35
N ALA A 239 5.04 14.20 -3.41
CA ALA A 239 5.41 15.60 -3.66
C ALA A 239 6.86 15.77 -4.11
N ARG A 240 7.75 14.84 -3.74
CA ARG A 240 9.18 14.84 -4.10
C ARG A 240 9.52 13.87 -5.24
N ASN A 241 8.55 13.13 -5.80
CA ASN A 241 8.75 12.03 -6.74
C ASN A 241 9.92 11.11 -6.33
N ILE A 242 9.87 10.59 -5.11
CA ILE A 242 10.86 9.63 -4.59
C ILE A 242 10.12 8.45 -3.97
N THR A 243 10.62 7.23 -4.17
CA THR A 243 10.02 6.06 -3.51
C THR A 243 10.58 5.84 -2.11
N THR A 244 9.86 5.10 -1.26
CA THR A 244 10.39 4.70 0.07
C THR A 244 11.72 3.95 -0.07
N ASN A 245 11.81 3.03 -1.03
CA ASN A 245 13.04 2.29 -1.30
C ASN A 245 14.21 3.20 -1.70
N GLU A 246 13.95 4.20 -2.55
CA GLU A 246 14.94 5.18 -2.98
C GLU A 246 15.44 6.02 -1.83
N LEU A 247 14.54 6.54 -0.99
CA LEU A 247 14.93 7.32 0.18
C LEU A 247 15.78 6.49 1.15
N ALA A 248 15.35 5.26 1.44
CA ALA A 248 16.04 4.36 2.37
C ALA A 248 17.40 3.86 1.86
N ASN A 249 17.59 3.78 0.54
CA ASN A 249 18.80 3.24 -0.09
C ASN A 249 19.53 4.26 -0.97
N HIS A 250 19.31 5.56 -0.77
CA HIS A 250 19.79 6.60 -1.67
C HIS A 250 21.32 6.55 -1.89
N ILE A 251 22.08 6.20 -0.84
CA ILE A 251 23.54 6.03 -0.91
C ILE A 251 23.93 4.97 -1.94
N ARG A 252 23.11 3.94 -2.18
CA ARG A 252 23.39 2.86 -3.14
C ARG A 252 23.06 3.26 -4.59
N TYR A 253 22.36 4.36 -4.82
CA TYR A 253 21.86 4.74 -6.12
C TYR A 253 22.64 5.91 -6.68
N GLY A 254 23.56 5.63 -7.61
CA GLY A 254 24.39 6.66 -8.25
C GLY A 254 23.57 7.73 -8.97
N TYR A 255 22.40 7.38 -9.51
CA TYR A 255 21.48 8.34 -10.14
C TYR A 255 20.81 9.31 -9.15
N LEU A 256 20.97 9.11 -7.83
CA LEU A 256 20.52 10.03 -6.79
C LEU A 256 21.67 10.88 -6.20
N ARG A 257 22.85 10.88 -6.85
CA ARG A 257 24.00 11.68 -6.46
C ARG A 257 24.30 12.74 -7.52
N GLY A 258 24.48 13.97 -7.07
CA GLY A 258 24.93 15.09 -7.91
C GLY A 258 26.42 15.01 -8.25
N PRO A 259 26.91 15.90 -9.12
CA PRO A 259 28.34 16.00 -9.46
C PRO A 259 29.24 16.29 -8.24
N ASP A 260 28.69 16.93 -7.22
CA ASP A 260 29.31 17.25 -5.93
C ASP A 260 29.26 16.08 -4.92
N GLY A 261 28.69 14.93 -5.33
CA GLY A 261 28.48 13.77 -4.48
C GLY A 261 27.31 13.90 -3.50
N GLN A 262 26.60 15.04 -3.48
CA GLN A 262 25.46 15.26 -2.59
C GLN A 262 24.19 14.61 -3.14
N PHE A 263 23.18 14.46 -2.27
CA PHE A 263 21.89 13.92 -2.68
C PHE A 263 21.22 14.83 -3.71
N HIS A 264 20.89 14.29 -4.86
CA HIS A 264 20.17 14.96 -5.94
C HIS A 264 19.04 14.06 -6.43
N ASN A 265 17.79 14.53 -6.43
CA ASN A 265 16.68 13.78 -7.02
C ASN A 265 16.34 14.31 -8.42
N PRO A 266 16.77 13.64 -9.51
CA PRO A 266 16.53 14.11 -10.86
C PRO A 266 15.05 13.97 -11.29
N TYR A 267 14.25 13.20 -10.56
CA TYR A 267 12.83 12.98 -10.85
C TYR A 267 11.91 14.02 -10.21
N ASN A 268 12.44 14.91 -9.37
CA ASN A 268 11.65 15.93 -8.71
C ASN A 268 11.40 17.13 -9.65
N HIS A 269 10.20 17.24 -10.21
CA HIS A 269 9.81 18.36 -11.09
C HIS A 269 9.05 19.48 -10.36
N GLY A 270 9.13 19.52 -9.03
CA GLY A 270 8.39 20.43 -8.18
C GLY A 270 7.06 19.85 -7.70
N CYS A 271 6.68 20.19 -6.47
CA CYS A 271 5.54 19.62 -5.74
C CYS A 271 4.25 19.58 -6.59
N ARG A 272 3.88 20.71 -7.21
CA ARG A 272 2.65 20.81 -8.01
C ARG A 272 2.64 19.83 -9.19
N LYS A 273 3.75 19.74 -9.94
CA LYS A 273 3.84 18.85 -11.11
C LYS A 273 3.85 17.39 -10.69
N ASN A 274 4.68 17.03 -9.71
CA ASN A 274 4.75 15.65 -9.19
C ASN A 274 3.40 15.17 -8.67
N CYS A 275 2.70 15.98 -7.87
CA CYS A 275 1.38 15.63 -7.34
C CYS A 275 0.34 15.53 -8.46
N THR A 276 0.35 16.44 -9.43
CA THR A 276 -0.60 16.41 -10.57
C THR A 276 -0.40 15.15 -11.41
N ASP A 277 0.85 14.83 -11.76
CA ASP A 277 1.18 13.64 -12.54
C ASP A 277 0.76 12.36 -11.80
N PHE A 278 1.04 12.29 -10.49
CA PHE A 278 0.62 11.16 -9.67
C PHE A 278 -0.91 11.02 -9.58
N LEU A 279 -1.65 12.12 -9.37
CA LEU A 279 -3.10 12.07 -9.23
C LEU A 279 -3.80 11.72 -10.55
N ILE A 280 -3.25 12.15 -11.69
CA ILE A 280 -3.83 11.86 -13.01
C ILE A 280 -3.44 10.45 -13.47
N ARG A 281 -2.13 10.15 -13.53
CA ARG A 281 -1.57 8.94 -14.15
C ARG A 281 -1.36 7.79 -13.17
N GLY A 282 -1.26 8.09 -11.87
CA GLY A 282 -0.92 7.11 -10.82
C GLY A 282 0.58 6.88 -10.62
N TYR A 283 1.42 7.42 -11.50
CA TYR A 283 2.88 7.35 -11.47
C TYR A 283 3.47 8.51 -12.29
N THR A 284 4.76 8.80 -12.10
CA THR A 284 5.49 9.73 -12.98
C THR A 284 6.22 8.95 -14.07
N ASP A 285 6.11 9.42 -15.31
CA ASP A 285 6.80 8.81 -16.46
C ASP A 285 8.21 9.37 -16.56
N ASP A 286 9.18 8.60 -16.05
CA ASP A 286 10.56 9.06 -15.87
C ASP A 286 11.55 8.34 -16.80
N ALA A 287 11.06 7.78 -17.91
CA ALA A 287 11.86 6.95 -18.82
C ALA A 287 13.08 7.68 -19.42
N GLU A 288 12.99 9.01 -19.57
CA GLU A 288 14.00 9.81 -20.29
C GLU A 288 15.14 10.32 -19.40
N ILE A 289 14.94 10.43 -18.08
CA ILE A 289 15.83 11.23 -17.20
C ILE A 289 17.07 10.44 -16.74
N ALA A 290 16.96 9.13 -16.59
CA ALA A 290 18.00 8.33 -15.96
C ALA A 290 19.18 7.96 -16.88
N TRP A 291 19.03 8.10 -18.20
CA TRP A 291 20.02 7.60 -19.15
C TRP A 291 21.24 8.51 -19.27
N THR A 292 21.05 9.83 -19.29
CA THR A 292 22.14 10.80 -19.52
C THR A 292 23.15 10.92 -18.38
N PRO A 293 22.78 10.80 -17.08
CA PRO A 293 23.77 10.76 -15.99
C PRO A 293 24.51 9.42 -15.88
N LEU A 294 23.85 8.29 -16.18
CA LEU A 294 24.47 6.96 -16.10
C LEU A 294 25.49 6.72 -17.24
N GLN A 295 25.27 7.28 -18.42
CA GLN A 295 26.24 7.26 -19.52
C GLN A 295 27.53 8.01 -19.17
N ARG A 296 27.44 9.08 -18.36
CA ARG A 296 28.57 9.93 -17.97
C ARG A 296 29.46 9.35 -16.86
N ILE A 297 28.96 8.35 -16.12
CA ILE A 297 29.73 7.63 -15.10
C ILE A 297 30.45 6.42 -15.72
N ALA A 298 30.01 5.97 -16.90
CA ALA A 298 30.59 4.85 -17.65
C ALA A 298 31.61 5.28 -18.72
N SER A 299 31.84 6.58 -18.88
CA SER A 299 32.83 7.21 -19.77
C SER A 299 33.99 7.79 -18.96
#